data_AF-A0A177NJL1-F1
#
_entry.id   AF-A0A177NJL1-F1
#
_cell.length_a   1.000
_cell.length_b   1.000
_cell.length_c   1.000
_cell.angle_alpha   90.00
_cell.angle_beta   90.00
_cell.angle_gamma   90.00
#
_symmetry.space_group_name_H-M   'P 1'
#
loop_
_entity.id
_entity.type
_entity.pdbx_description
1 polymer ?
#
loop_
_entity_poly.entity_id
_entity_poly.type
_entity_poly.pdbx_seq_one_letter_code
_entity_poly.pdbx_strand_id
1 'polypeptide(L)'
;MTWDNWRRSSADKQQASKIGQSNLSDYAKGILESFKTASPNLLPVFGYYGALRGAIEIPERLRPSNQNYNFPTAALVGALNSQSDFKEILKWFDFEESAELRANKGCRPDEFDLSIALETVRNAIENIFNNKYRNAYFNKDHKFVIEQENGMPLQISQLSQGYQSMLALVMDFARRLAIGNTHLEFNDEIVNYLHSIEQEFDFKIGDFPDGFRSPCLLSPGVMLIDEIDLHLHPSWQQRVIADLIRTFPNTQFIATTHSPQVLTTIPDECIRILKDGKIFAAPKGTEGAEASRMLKRVLSVDTRPQDNIVTKELNEYLDLVYADKWDQPRAIELREKLDTRYQGEEPALTEADLYIENRKWELEIETEQ
;
A
#
# COMPACT_ATOMS: atom_id res chain seq x y z
N MET A 1 -14.04 -12.30 -20.87
CA MET A 1 -15.39 -11.76 -20.58
C MET A 1 -15.25 -10.26 -20.33
N THR A 2 -16.16 -9.43 -20.83
CA THR A 2 -16.07 -7.96 -20.71
C THR A 2 -17.38 -7.43 -20.18
N TRP A 3 -17.34 -6.59 -19.14
CA TRP A 3 -18.53 -5.98 -18.53
C TRP A 3 -18.23 -4.54 -18.09
N ASP A 4 -19.26 -3.71 -17.90
CA ASP A 4 -19.15 -2.36 -17.35
C ASP A 4 -20.03 -2.12 -16.12
N ASN A 5 -19.50 -1.36 -15.17
CA ASN A 5 -20.25 -0.81 -14.05
C ASN A 5 -20.16 0.71 -14.10
N TRP A 6 -21.25 1.33 -14.49
CA TRP A 6 -21.32 2.77 -14.66
C TRP A 6 -22.20 3.39 -13.57
N ARG A 7 -21.64 4.37 -12.85
CA ARG A 7 -22.39 5.21 -11.92
C ARG A 7 -22.63 6.58 -12.54
N ARG A 8 -23.84 7.09 -12.38
CA ARG A 8 -24.22 8.44 -12.82
C ARG A 8 -23.37 9.47 -12.07
N SER A 9 -22.67 10.35 -12.80
CA SER A 9 -21.97 11.49 -12.19
C SER A 9 -22.91 12.65 -11.86
N SER A 10 -24.11 12.69 -12.47
CA SER A 10 -25.17 13.66 -12.23
C SER A 10 -26.53 13.03 -12.57
N ALA A 11 -27.62 13.56 -12.01
CA ALA A 11 -28.97 13.01 -12.17
C ALA A 11 -29.40 12.87 -13.65
N ASP A 12 -28.95 13.80 -14.50
CA ASP A 12 -29.36 13.91 -15.91
C ASP A 12 -28.57 13.01 -16.87
N LYS A 13 -27.42 12.45 -16.45
CA LYS A 13 -26.67 11.53 -17.31
C LYS A 13 -27.33 10.16 -17.31
N GLN A 14 -27.54 9.63 -18.50
CA GLN A 14 -27.92 8.23 -18.73
C GLN A 14 -26.74 7.46 -19.29
N GLN A 15 -26.65 6.16 -18.94
CA GLN A 15 -25.62 5.29 -19.46
C GLN A 15 -25.89 5.05 -20.96
N ALA A 16 -24.90 5.31 -21.82
CA ALA A 16 -25.07 5.19 -23.27
C ALA A 16 -25.27 3.73 -23.73
N SER A 17 -24.64 2.76 -23.06
CA SER A 17 -24.78 1.33 -23.33
C SER A 17 -24.38 0.51 -22.10
N LYS A 18 -25.10 -0.58 -21.81
CA LYS A 18 -24.68 -1.58 -20.82
C LYS A 18 -23.86 -2.66 -21.49
N ILE A 19 -22.70 -3.00 -20.94
CA ILE A 19 -21.79 -4.00 -21.51
C ILE A 19 -21.76 -5.20 -20.57
N GLY A 20 -22.09 -6.40 -21.07
CA GLY A 20 -21.79 -7.68 -20.43
C GLY A 20 -22.44 -8.01 -19.08
N GLN A 21 -23.39 -7.19 -18.58
CA GLN A 21 -24.03 -7.40 -17.27
C GLN A 21 -24.80 -8.73 -17.15
N SER A 22 -25.45 -9.18 -18.22
CA SER A 22 -26.16 -10.47 -18.22
C SER A 22 -25.19 -11.63 -18.07
N ASN A 23 -24.10 -11.65 -18.86
CA ASN A 23 -23.06 -12.67 -18.74
C ASN A 23 -22.45 -12.66 -17.32
N LEU A 24 -22.26 -11.47 -16.72
CA LEU A 24 -21.77 -11.33 -15.33
C LEU A 24 -22.74 -11.93 -14.33
N SER A 25 -24.03 -11.66 -14.51
CA SER A 25 -25.06 -12.25 -13.67
C SER A 25 -25.07 -13.77 -13.78
N ASP A 26 -24.95 -14.33 -14.99
CA ASP A 26 -24.98 -15.78 -15.19
C ASP A 26 -23.71 -16.46 -14.64
N TYR A 27 -22.53 -15.85 -14.84
CA TYR A 27 -21.29 -16.29 -14.21
C TYR A 27 -21.40 -16.29 -12.67
N ALA A 28 -21.91 -15.19 -12.10
CA ALA A 28 -22.10 -15.07 -10.66
C ALA A 28 -23.10 -16.10 -10.12
N LYS A 29 -24.21 -16.37 -10.82
CA LYS A 29 -25.17 -17.44 -10.44
C LYS A 29 -24.49 -18.80 -10.35
N GLY A 30 -23.62 -19.15 -11.30
CA GLY A 30 -22.88 -20.42 -11.26
C GLY A 30 -22.03 -20.56 -9.99
N ILE A 31 -21.37 -19.48 -9.55
CA ILE A 31 -20.63 -19.47 -8.29
C ILE A 31 -21.59 -19.63 -7.10
N LEU A 32 -22.70 -18.89 -7.08
CA LEU A 32 -23.69 -18.98 -5.99
C LEU A 32 -24.30 -20.36 -5.84
N GLU A 33 -24.56 -21.05 -6.96
CA GLU A 33 -25.04 -22.43 -6.96
C GLU A 33 -23.97 -23.40 -6.44
N SER A 34 -22.68 -23.14 -6.74
CA SER A 34 -21.58 -23.98 -6.26
C SER A 34 -21.43 -24.01 -4.75
N PHE A 35 -21.83 -22.95 -4.01
CA PHE A 35 -21.82 -22.94 -2.54
C PHE A 35 -22.75 -23.99 -1.90
N LYS A 36 -23.65 -24.59 -2.67
CA LYS A 36 -24.51 -25.69 -2.20
C LYS A 36 -23.89 -27.07 -2.41
N THR A 37 -22.72 -27.13 -3.05
CA THR A 37 -22.01 -28.38 -3.38
C THR A 37 -20.93 -28.67 -2.35
N ALA A 38 -20.39 -29.90 -2.38
CA ALA A 38 -19.30 -30.30 -1.47
C ALA A 38 -17.95 -29.63 -1.78
N SER A 39 -17.80 -29.06 -2.98
CA SER A 39 -16.58 -28.37 -3.41
C SER A 39 -16.97 -27.05 -4.09
N PRO A 40 -17.26 -26.01 -3.29
CA PRO A 40 -17.64 -24.71 -3.84
C PRO A 40 -16.55 -24.09 -4.70
N ASN A 41 -16.96 -23.29 -5.68
CA ASN A 41 -16.02 -22.46 -6.43
C ASN A 41 -15.61 -21.26 -5.57
N LEU A 42 -14.38 -20.78 -5.80
CA LEU A 42 -13.89 -19.55 -5.19
C LEU A 42 -14.73 -18.34 -5.60
N LEU A 43 -15.03 -17.48 -4.62
CA LEU A 43 -15.59 -16.16 -4.85
C LEU A 43 -14.47 -15.20 -5.27
N PRO A 44 -14.55 -14.58 -6.47
CA PRO A 44 -13.62 -13.53 -6.85
C PRO A 44 -13.82 -12.31 -5.95
N VAL A 45 -12.85 -12.02 -5.10
CA VAL A 45 -12.88 -10.87 -4.21
C VAL A 45 -12.20 -9.68 -4.91
N PHE A 46 -12.90 -8.55 -4.93
CA PHE A 46 -12.32 -7.28 -5.36
C PHE A 46 -12.60 -6.19 -4.34
N GLY A 47 -11.67 -5.24 -4.18
CA GLY A 47 -11.80 -4.11 -3.25
C GLY A 47 -11.23 -2.84 -3.86
N TYR A 48 -11.99 -1.76 -3.83
CA TYR A 48 -11.53 -0.42 -4.19
C TYR A 48 -11.39 0.44 -2.94
N TYR A 49 -10.21 1.03 -2.78
CA TYR A 49 -9.84 1.88 -1.66
C TYR A 49 -9.42 3.25 -2.20
N GLY A 50 -10.30 4.25 -2.07
CA GLY A 50 -10.03 5.60 -2.57
C GLY A 50 -9.12 6.42 -1.64
N ALA A 51 -8.74 7.62 -2.07
CA ALA A 51 -7.93 8.56 -1.27
C ALA A 51 -8.62 8.98 0.05
N LEU A 52 -9.96 8.99 0.11
CA LEU A 52 -10.69 9.37 1.33
C LEU A 52 -10.64 8.32 2.47
N ARG A 53 -9.94 7.19 2.28
CA ARG A 53 -9.83 6.15 3.30
C ARG A 53 -9.06 6.57 4.56
N GLY A 54 -8.28 7.65 4.50
CA GLY A 54 -7.48 8.14 5.64
C GLY A 54 -8.31 8.74 6.79
N ALA A 55 -9.60 9.01 6.57
CA ALA A 55 -10.52 9.52 7.59
C ALA A 55 -11.27 8.36 8.27
N ILE A 56 -10.60 7.65 9.17
CA ILE A 56 -11.21 6.54 9.91
C ILE A 56 -12.01 7.09 11.08
N GLU A 57 -13.32 6.80 11.09
CA GLU A 57 -14.17 7.04 12.24
C GLU A 57 -14.15 5.82 13.16
N ILE A 58 -13.46 5.94 14.31
CA ILE A 58 -13.47 4.90 15.34
C ILE A 58 -14.76 5.04 16.16
N PRO A 59 -15.68 4.07 16.11
CA PRO A 59 -16.93 4.16 16.84
C PRO A 59 -16.69 4.08 18.35
N GLU A 60 -17.37 4.93 19.13
CA GLU A 60 -17.33 4.79 20.59
C GLU A 60 -18.03 3.54 21.09
N ARG A 61 -19.09 3.11 20.38
CA ARG A 61 -19.89 1.91 20.64
C ARG A 61 -20.24 1.21 19.34
N LEU A 62 -20.12 -0.12 19.33
CA LEU A 62 -20.58 -0.95 18.24
C LEU A 62 -22.07 -1.30 18.41
N ARG A 63 -22.78 -1.31 17.30
CA ARG A 63 -24.15 -1.82 17.20
C ARG A 63 -24.11 -3.04 16.29
N PRO A 64 -25.05 -3.99 16.44
CA PRO A 64 -25.14 -5.14 15.54
C PRO A 64 -25.13 -4.70 14.07
N SER A 65 -24.49 -5.51 13.22
CA SER A 65 -24.53 -5.29 11.78
C SER A 65 -25.93 -5.58 11.23
N ASN A 66 -26.28 -4.89 10.14
CA ASN A 66 -27.44 -5.21 9.32
C ASN A 66 -27.11 -6.22 8.21
N GLN A 67 -25.83 -6.56 8.05
CA GLN A 67 -25.34 -7.54 7.08
C GLN A 67 -25.45 -8.95 7.65
N ASN A 68 -25.71 -9.90 6.76
CA ASN A 68 -25.67 -11.32 7.09
C ASN A 68 -24.37 -11.92 6.57
N TYR A 69 -23.39 -12.06 7.45
CA TYR A 69 -22.05 -12.55 7.13
C TYR A 69 -22.00 -14.05 6.81
N ASN A 70 -23.07 -14.79 7.09
CA ASN A 70 -23.15 -16.23 6.79
C ASN A 70 -23.26 -16.52 5.28
N PHE A 71 -23.51 -15.49 4.46
CA PHE A 71 -23.53 -15.62 3.01
C PHE A 71 -22.22 -15.12 2.40
N PRO A 72 -21.49 -15.93 1.60
CA PRO A 72 -20.22 -15.53 1.00
C PRO A 72 -20.27 -14.22 0.21
N THR A 73 -21.42 -13.91 -0.39
CA THR A 73 -21.64 -12.64 -1.12
C THR A 73 -21.50 -11.39 -0.26
N ALA A 74 -21.59 -11.50 1.07
CA ALA A 74 -21.33 -10.38 1.98
C ALA A 74 -19.91 -9.81 1.83
N ALA A 75 -18.96 -10.61 1.30
CA ALA A 75 -17.62 -10.15 0.93
C ALA A 75 -17.63 -9.05 -0.14
N LEU A 76 -18.65 -9.01 -1.01
CA LEU A 76 -18.74 -8.06 -2.12
C LEU A 76 -19.54 -6.79 -1.79
N VAL A 77 -20.16 -6.74 -0.61
CA VAL A 77 -20.90 -5.55 -0.15
C VAL A 77 -19.94 -4.39 -0.04
N GLY A 78 -20.25 -3.28 -0.73
CA GLY A 78 -19.40 -2.09 -0.74
C GLY A 78 -18.02 -2.26 -1.39
N ALA A 79 -17.76 -3.37 -2.12
CA ALA A 79 -16.46 -3.67 -2.73
C ALA A 79 -15.92 -2.58 -3.67
N LEU A 80 -16.81 -1.79 -4.29
CA LEU A 80 -16.46 -0.69 -5.20
C LEU A 80 -16.78 0.68 -4.58
N ASN A 81 -16.93 0.76 -3.26
CA ASN A 81 -17.12 2.03 -2.58
C ASN A 81 -15.75 2.62 -2.21
N SER A 82 -15.52 3.91 -2.50
CA SER A 82 -14.22 4.55 -2.25
C SER A 82 -13.91 4.74 -0.77
N GLN A 83 -14.94 4.81 0.08
CA GLN A 83 -14.81 4.96 1.52
C GLN A 83 -14.73 3.60 2.19
N SER A 84 -13.71 3.41 3.03
CA SER A 84 -13.61 2.26 3.92
C SER A 84 -14.65 2.40 5.04
N ASP A 85 -15.59 1.46 5.14
CA ASP A 85 -16.52 1.38 6.27
C ASP A 85 -15.84 0.64 7.43
N PHE A 86 -14.90 1.32 8.07
CA PHE A 86 -14.13 0.74 9.17
C PHE A 86 -15.01 0.27 10.32
N LYS A 87 -16.14 0.96 10.54
CA LYS A 87 -17.15 0.57 11.52
C LYS A 87 -17.75 -0.79 11.20
N GLU A 88 -18.06 -1.08 9.94
CA GLU A 88 -18.59 -2.38 9.53
C GLU A 88 -17.57 -3.51 9.69
N ILE A 89 -16.28 -3.24 9.41
CA ILE A 89 -15.19 -4.19 9.67
C ILE A 89 -15.16 -4.57 11.16
N LEU A 90 -15.22 -3.57 12.06
CA LEU A 90 -15.21 -3.81 13.51
C LEU A 90 -16.43 -4.59 13.98
N LYS A 91 -17.63 -4.33 13.41
CA LYS A 91 -18.84 -5.12 13.76
C LYS A 91 -18.71 -6.58 13.35
N TRP A 92 -18.15 -6.84 12.16
CA TRP A 92 -17.91 -8.21 11.72
C TRP A 92 -16.90 -8.91 12.65
N PHE A 93 -15.80 -8.23 12.97
CA PHE A 93 -14.76 -8.80 13.84
C PHE A 93 -15.32 -9.13 15.22
N ASP A 94 -16.10 -8.21 15.82
CA ASP A 94 -16.76 -8.44 17.11
C ASP A 94 -17.74 -9.62 17.08
N PHE A 95 -18.51 -9.75 15.99
CA PHE A 95 -19.44 -10.86 15.80
C PHE A 95 -18.72 -12.22 15.75
N GLU A 96 -17.65 -12.31 14.95
CA GLU A 96 -16.84 -13.52 14.81
C GLU A 96 -16.09 -13.85 16.11
N GLU A 97 -15.46 -12.87 16.75
CA GLU A 97 -14.75 -13.07 18.03
C GLU A 97 -15.71 -13.53 19.12
N SER A 98 -16.89 -12.93 19.20
CA SER A 98 -17.93 -13.38 20.11
C SER A 98 -18.39 -14.81 19.81
N ALA A 99 -18.39 -15.25 18.55
CA ALA A 99 -18.75 -16.61 18.17
C ALA A 99 -17.65 -17.62 18.56
N GLU A 100 -16.38 -17.29 18.29
CA GLU A 100 -15.19 -18.05 18.69
C GLU A 100 -15.16 -18.25 20.21
N LEU A 101 -15.31 -17.18 20.99
CA LEU A 101 -15.32 -17.26 22.46
C LEU A 101 -16.50 -18.07 23.01
N ARG A 102 -17.65 -18.05 22.33
CA ARG A 102 -18.83 -18.85 22.70
C ARG A 102 -18.62 -20.34 22.40
N ALA A 103 -18.02 -20.67 21.26
CA ALA A 103 -17.72 -22.04 20.86
C ALA A 103 -16.69 -22.67 21.81
N ASN A 104 -15.70 -21.89 22.24
CA ASN A 104 -14.61 -22.34 23.10
C ASN A 104 -14.88 -22.19 24.61
N LYS A 105 -16.14 -21.95 25.00
CA LYS A 105 -16.47 -21.69 26.40
C LYS A 105 -16.19 -22.92 27.27
N GLY A 106 -15.19 -22.83 28.13
CA GLY A 106 -14.80 -23.91 29.04
C GLY A 106 -13.83 -24.92 28.44
N CYS A 107 -13.35 -24.69 27.21
CA CYS A 107 -12.27 -25.47 26.61
C CYS A 107 -10.94 -25.16 27.30
N ARG A 108 -10.03 -26.14 27.31
CA ARG A 108 -8.64 -25.91 27.70
C ARG A 108 -7.90 -25.17 26.59
N PRO A 109 -6.79 -24.47 26.88
CA PRO A 109 -6.03 -23.74 25.85
C PRO A 109 -5.57 -24.61 24.67
N ASP A 110 -5.26 -25.88 24.92
CA ASP A 110 -4.87 -26.87 23.90
C ASP A 110 -6.05 -27.41 23.07
N GLU A 111 -7.28 -27.18 23.53
CA GLU A 111 -8.54 -27.57 22.87
C GLU A 111 -9.25 -26.35 22.26
N PHE A 112 -8.60 -25.18 22.24
CA PHE A 112 -9.20 -23.95 21.71
C PHE A 112 -9.21 -23.99 20.18
N ASP A 113 -10.41 -24.00 19.60
CA ASP A 113 -10.65 -24.00 18.16
C ASP A 113 -10.68 -22.57 17.63
N LEU A 114 -9.69 -22.21 16.82
CA LEU A 114 -9.54 -20.86 16.27
C LEU A 114 -10.45 -20.68 15.04
N SER A 115 -11.13 -19.55 14.96
CA SER A 115 -11.89 -19.19 13.76
C SER A 115 -10.94 -18.88 12.62
N ILE A 116 -10.99 -19.69 11.55
CA ILE A 116 -10.23 -19.45 10.30
C ILE A 116 -10.44 -18.02 9.80
N ALA A 117 -11.66 -17.49 9.94
CA ALA A 117 -12.00 -16.15 9.49
C ALA A 117 -11.29 -15.06 10.31
N LEU A 118 -11.23 -15.19 11.63
CA LEU A 118 -10.48 -14.27 12.49
C LEU A 118 -8.98 -14.41 12.29
N GLU A 119 -8.48 -15.64 12.19
CA GLU A 119 -7.06 -15.91 11.92
C GLU A 119 -6.61 -15.32 10.59
N THR A 120 -7.48 -15.30 9.58
CA THR A 120 -7.21 -14.60 8.29
C THR A 120 -6.88 -13.13 8.53
N VAL A 121 -7.68 -12.44 9.35
CA VAL A 121 -7.49 -11.01 9.62
C VAL A 121 -6.30 -10.78 10.57
N ARG A 122 -6.17 -11.59 11.63
CA ARG A 122 -5.03 -11.50 12.57
C ARG A 122 -3.70 -11.75 11.83
N ASN A 123 -3.62 -12.78 11.00
CA ASN A 123 -2.42 -13.08 10.20
C ASN A 123 -2.13 -11.96 9.19
N ALA A 124 -3.15 -11.38 8.55
CA ALA A 124 -2.94 -10.25 7.64
C ALA A 124 -2.37 -9.00 8.35
N ILE A 125 -2.84 -8.70 9.56
CA ILE A 125 -2.32 -7.60 10.39
C ILE A 125 -0.86 -7.88 10.77
N GLU A 126 -0.53 -9.08 11.21
CA GLU A 126 0.84 -9.45 11.55
C GLU A 126 1.77 -9.31 10.34
N ASN A 127 1.33 -9.78 9.17
CA ASN A 127 2.10 -9.77 7.95
C ASN A 127 2.39 -8.33 7.50
N ILE A 128 1.37 -7.48 7.34
CA ILE A 128 1.57 -6.11 6.81
C ILE A 128 2.47 -5.26 7.72
N PHE A 129 2.47 -5.51 9.02
CA PHE A 129 3.28 -4.76 9.98
C PHE A 129 4.60 -5.45 10.35
N ASN A 130 5.00 -6.48 9.58
CA ASN A 130 6.22 -7.26 9.81
C ASN A 130 6.36 -7.70 11.28
N ASN A 131 5.29 -8.31 11.81
CA ASN A 131 5.18 -8.83 13.17
C ASN A 131 5.29 -7.81 14.32
N LYS A 132 5.36 -6.51 14.02
CA LYS A 132 5.40 -5.43 15.02
C LYS A 132 4.11 -5.38 15.84
N TYR A 133 2.98 -5.72 15.21
CA TYR A 133 1.69 -5.84 15.86
C TYR A 133 1.10 -7.21 15.63
N ARG A 134 0.46 -7.75 16.66
CA ARG A 134 -0.14 -9.09 16.67
C ARG A 134 -1.43 -9.08 17.47
N ASN A 135 -2.11 -10.24 17.48
CA ASN A 135 -3.23 -10.52 18.37
C ASN A 135 -4.24 -9.36 18.42
N ALA A 136 -4.99 -9.19 17.33
CA ALA A 136 -6.06 -8.21 17.30
C ALA A 136 -7.30 -8.77 18.02
N TYR A 137 -7.86 -8.00 18.97
CA TYR A 137 -9.02 -8.42 19.77
C TYR A 137 -9.81 -7.24 20.35
N PHE A 138 -11.02 -7.48 20.88
CA PHE A 138 -11.71 -6.50 21.72
C PHE A 138 -11.37 -6.67 23.20
N ASN A 139 -10.89 -5.61 23.84
CA ASN A 139 -10.59 -5.62 25.26
C ASN A 139 -11.88 -5.60 26.13
N LYS A 140 -11.70 -5.65 27.46
CA LYS A 140 -12.80 -5.58 28.44
C LYS A 140 -13.70 -4.35 28.33
N ASP A 141 -13.17 -3.24 27.79
CA ASP A 141 -13.90 -1.99 27.59
C ASP A 141 -14.53 -1.93 26.18
N HIS A 142 -14.53 -3.07 25.47
CA HIS A 142 -15.05 -3.25 24.12
C HIS A 142 -14.41 -2.27 23.11
N LYS A 143 -13.11 -2.05 23.29
CA LYS A 143 -12.26 -1.31 22.35
C LYS A 143 -11.39 -2.29 21.58
N PHE A 144 -11.34 -2.10 20.27
CA PHE A 144 -10.46 -2.87 19.41
C PHE A 144 -9.00 -2.48 19.68
N VAL A 145 -8.18 -3.48 19.99
CA VAL A 145 -6.78 -3.34 20.34
C VAL A 145 -5.92 -4.31 19.54
N ILE A 146 -4.66 -3.94 19.37
CA ILE A 146 -3.60 -4.79 18.82
C ILE A 146 -2.44 -4.80 19.80
N GLU A 147 -1.77 -5.93 19.95
CA GLU A 147 -0.61 -6.05 20.82
C GLU A 147 0.67 -5.71 20.07
N GLN A 148 1.55 -4.93 20.70
CA GLN A 148 2.91 -4.75 20.22
C GLN A 148 3.76 -6.01 20.45
N GLU A 149 4.92 -6.08 19.82
CA GLU A 149 5.92 -7.15 20.04
C GLU A 149 6.31 -7.35 21.52
N ASN A 150 6.27 -6.30 22.33
CA ASN A 150 6.53 -6.36 23.77
C ASN A 150 5.30 -6.80 24.62
N GLY A 151 4.20 -7.20 23.97
CA GLY A 151 2.94 -7.59 24.61
C GLY A 151 2.07 -6.42 25.08
N MET A 152 2.47 -5.16 24.84
CA MET A 152 1.67 -4.00 25.27
C MET A 152 0.50 -3.76 24.31
N PRO A 153 -0.76 -3.77 24.80
CA PRO A 153 -1.92 -3.49 23.97
C PRO A 153 -1.96 -2.00 23.58
N LEU A 154 -2.32 -1.74 22.32
CA LEU A 154 -2.56 -0.41 21.77
C LEU A 154 -3.95 -0.34 21.17
N GLN A 155 -4.64 0.77 21.42
CA GLN A 155 -5.86 1.12 20.70
C GLN A 155 -5.51 1.68 19.32
N ILE A 156 -6.39 1.49 18.34
CA ILE A 156 -6.22 2.03 16.99
C ILE A 156 -6.03 3.55 17.02
N SER A 157 -6.73 4.25 17.91
CA SER A 157 -6.65 5.71 18.08
C SER A 157 -5.25 6.21 18.46
N GLN A 158 -4.39 5.33 18.97
CA GLN A 158 -3.01 5.64 19.36
C GLN A 158 -2.01 5.44 18.22
N LEU A 159 -2.43 4.85 17.09
CA LEU A 159 -1.62 4.69 15.90
C LEU A 159 -1.60 5.98 15.06
N SER A 160 -0.56 6.16 14.25
CA SER A 160 -0.54 7.26 13.29
C SER A 160 -1.58 7.05 12.18
N GLN A 161 -2.03 8.13 11.56
CA GLN A 161 -3.06 8.09 10.52
C GLN A 161 -2.73 7.13 9.37
N GLY A 162 -1.46 7.07 8.94
CA GLY A 162 -1.01 6.11 7.93
C GLY A 162 -1.16 4.65 8.38
N TYR A 163 -0.84 4.35 9.64
CA TYR A 163 -1.00 3.00 10.21
C TYR A 163 -2.47 2.63 10.35
N GLN A 164 -3.33 3.56 10.79
CA GLN A 164 -4.77 3.34 10.85
C GLN A 164 -5.34 3.04 9.47
N SER A 165 -4.98 3.85 8.46
CA SER A 165 -5.43 3.71 7.07
C SER A 165 -5.06 2.34 6.48
N MET A 166 -3.80 1.93 6.65
CA MET A 166 -3.33 0.62 6.20
C MET A 166 -3.98 -0.53 6.96
N LEU A 167 -4.13 -0.40 8.28
CA LEU A 167 -4.84 -1.39 9.10
C LEU A 167 -6.26 -1.59 8.59
N ALA A 168 -7.01 -0.51 8.35
CA ALA A 168 -8.37 -0.58 7.82
C ALA A 168 -8.43 -1.25 6.45
N LEU A 169 -7.52 -0.91 5.54
CA LEU A 169 -7.43 -1.51 4.21
C LEU A 169 -7.18 -3.02 4.28
N VAL A 170 -6.17 -3.43 5.06
CA VAL A 170 -5.78 -4.83 5.19
C VAL A 170 -6.84 -5.63 5.90
N MET A 171 -7.43 -5.10 6.98
CA MET A 171 -8.52 -5.76 7.69
C MET A 171 -9.75 -5.94 6.80
N ASP A 172 -10.14 -4.92 6.04
CA ASP A 172 -11.31 -5.04 5.15
C ASP A 172 -11.06 -6.11 4.10
N PHE A 173 -9.91 -6.08 3.44
CA PHE A 173 -9.64 -7.03 2.36
C PHE A 173 -9.50 -8.46 2.88
N ALA A 174 -8.75 -8.68 3.97
CA ALA A 174 -8.64 -9.98 4.62
C ALA A 174 -10.00 -10.50 5.08
N ARG A 175 -10.86 -9.64 5.64
CA ARG A 175 -12.24 -9.97 5.98
C ARG A 175 -13.05 -10.42 4.77
N ARG A 176 -12.91 -9.74 3.62
CA ARG A 176 -13.62 -10.12 2.39
C ARG A 176 -13.16 -11.48 1.87
N LEU A 177 -11.85 -11.73 1.89
CA LEU A 177 -11.29 -13.04 1.52
C LEU A 177 -11.82 -14.13 2.44
N ALA A 178 -11.82 -13.88 3.76
CA ALA A 178 -12.39 -14.78 4.75
C ALA A 178 -13.86 -15.08 4.44
N ILE A 179 -14.73 -14.07 4.43
CA ILE A 179 -16.17 -14.24 4.20
C ILE A 179 -16.46 -14.95 2.86
N GLY A 180 -15.74 -14.58 1.80
CA GLY A 180 -15.99 -15.09 0.46
C GLY A 180 -15.57 -16.55 0.28
N ASN A 181 -14.51 -16.97 0.98
CA ASN A 181 -13.81 -18.23 0.74
C ASN A 181 -13.54 -19.03 2.03
N THR A 182 -14.40 -18.91 3.06
CA THR A 182 -14.28 -19.65 4.34
C THR A 182 -14.23 -21.17 4.18
N HIS A 183 -14.67 -21.71 3.04
CA HIS A 183 -14.64 -23.13 2.72
C HIS A 183 -13.25 -23.64 2.31
N LEU A 184 -12.24 -22.77 2.25
CA LEU A 184 -10.86 -23.17 1.97
C LEU A 184 -10.20 -23.81 3.19
N GLU A 185 -9.52 -24.92 2.95
CA GLU A 185 -8.72 -25.66 3.93
C GLU A 185 -7.31 -25.88 3.37
N PHE A 186 -6.32 -26.03 4.24
CA PHE A 186 -4.98 -26.42 3.80
C PHE A 186 -5.00 -27.81 3.18
N ASN A 187 -4.48 -27.92 1.96
CA ASN A 187 -4.28 -29.17 1.25
C ASN A 187 -2.89 -29.18 0.59
N ASP A 188 -2.49 -30.33 0.04
CA ASP A 188 -1.17 -30.48 -0.60
C ASP A 188 -0.95 -29.45 -1.72
N GLU A 189 -2.00 -29.06 -2.45
CA GLU A 189 -1.89 -28.05 -3.53
C GLU A 189 -1.52 -26.68 -2.97
N ILE A 190 -2.19 -26.22 -1.92
CA ILE A 190 -1.92 -24.95 -1.25
C ILE A 190 -0.53 -24.95 -0.61
N VAL A 191 -0.12 -26.06 0.01
CA VAL A 191 1.21 -26.20 0.61
C VAL A 191 2.31 -26.15 -0.46
N ASN A 192 2.12 -26.87 -1.57
CA ASN A 192 3.06 -26.82 -2.70
C ASN A 192 3.12 -25.42 -3.32
N TYR A 193 1.98 -24.74 -3.44
CA TYR A 193 1.93 -23.36 -3.93
C TYR A 193 2.67 -22.40 -3.00
N LEU A 194 2.49 -22.53 -1.69
CA LEU A 194 3.23 -21.77 -0.68
C LEU A 194 4.75 -21.92 -0.86
N HIS A 195 5.24 -23.14 -1.05
CA HIS A 195 6.65 -23.37 -1.34
C HIS A 195 7.14 -22.77 -2.65
N SER A 196 6.27 -22.67 -3.68
CA SER A 196 6.62 -21.97 -4.91
C SER A 196 6.76 -20.47 -4.73
N ILE A 197 5.92 -19.85 -3.88
CA ILE A 197 6.01 -18.43 -3.53
C ILE A 197 7.33 -18.14 -2.82
N GLU A 198 7.78 -18.99 -1.88
CA GLU A 198 9.08 -18.81 -1.19
C GLU A 198 10.28 -18.77 -2.14
N GLN A 199 10.18 -19.41 -3.30
CA GLN A 199 11.25 -19.41 -4.29
C GLN A 199 11.17 -18.22 -5.23
N GLU A 200 9.97 -17.71 -5.49
CA GLU A 200 9.71 -16.60 -6.40
C GLU A 200 9.92 -15.24 -5.73
N PHE A 201 9.54 -15.12 -4.47
CA PHE A 201 9.71 -13.90 -3.68
C PHE A 201 10.78 -14.16 -2.63
N ASP A 202 11.80 -13.31 -2.53
CA ASP A 202 12.94 -13.40 -1.60
C ASP A 202 12.52 -13.18 -0.12
N PHE A 203 11.52 -13.95 0.35
CA PHE A 203 11.07 -14.04 1.73
C PHE A 203 10.79 -15.51 2.05
N LYS A 204 11.08 -15.92 3.30
CA LYS A 204 10.81 -17.29 3.75
C LYS A 204 9.46 -17.34 4.44
N ILE A 205 8.70 -18.42 4.30
CA ILE A 205 7.52 -18.65 5.15
C ILE A 205 7.93 -18.70 6.63
N GLY A 206 9.19 -19.06 6.92
CA GLY A 206 9.77 -18.97 8.27
C GLY A 206 9.97 -17.55 8.82
N ASP A 207 9.84 -16.49 8.00
CA ASP A 207 9.80 -15.10 8.49
C ASP A 207 8.43 -14.77 9.13
N PHE A 208 7.45 -15.65 8.96
CA PHE A 208 6.23 -15.66 9.75
C PHE A 208 6.48 -16.54 11.00
N PRO A 209 6.34 -15.98 12.22
CA PRO A 209 6.56 -16.71 13.47
C PRO A 209 5.78 -18.04 13.56
N ASP A 210 4.64 -18.12 12.88
CA ASP A 210 3.74 -19.28 12.82
C ASP A 210 3.28 -19.64 11.38
N GLY A 211 3.94 -19.15 10.33
CA GLY A 211 3.56 -19.41 8.92
C GLY A 211 2.31 -18.66 8.41
N PHE A 212 1.87 -18.98 7.19
CA PHE A 212 0.52 -18.65 6.72
C PHE A 212 -0.47 -19.51 7.50
N ARG A 213 -1.27 -18.90 8.37
CA ARG A 213 -2.22 -19.62 9.24
C ARG A 213 -3.62 -19.74 8.66
N SER A 214 -3.89 -19.05 7.56
CA SER A 214 -5.18 -19.12 6.87
C SER A 214 -5.02 -19.29 5.36
N PRO A 215 -5.64 -20.32 4.75
CA PRO A 215 -5.65 -20.48 3.29
C PRO A 215 -6.47 -19.39 2.59
N CYS A 216 -7.34 -18.67 3.31
CA CYS A 216 -8.14 -17.60 2.73
C CYS A 216 -7.27 -16.45 2.19
N LEU A 217 -6.10 -16.17 2.78
CA LEU A 217 -5.17 -15.14 2.29
C LEU A 217 -4.53 -15.49 0.94
N LEU A 218 -4.57 -16.78 0.58
CA LEU A 218 -4.08 -17.29 -0.71
C LEU A 218 -5.18 -17.31 -1.77
N SER A 219 -6.39 -16.88 -1.44
CA SER A 219 -7.46 -16.74 -2.43
C SER A 219 -7.09 -15.66 -3.46
N PRO A 220 -7.38 -15.88 -4.75
CA PRO A 220 -7.23 -14.84 -5.77
C PRO A 220 -8.09 -13.62 -5.48
N GLY A 221 -7.49 -12.45 -5.65
CA GLY A 221 -8.16 -11.17 -5.39
C GLY A 221 -7.70 -10.06 -6.32
N VAL A 222 -8.46 -8.97 -6.36
CA VAL A 222 -8.07 -7.73 -7.05
C VAL A 222 -8.22 -6.55 -6.10
N MET A 223 -7.15 -5.81 -5.89
CA MET A 223 -7.15 -4.64 -5.01
C MET A 223 -6.82 -3.39 -5.81
N LEU A 224 -7.74 -2.43 -5.82
CA LEU A 224 -7.54 -1.11 -6.40
C LEU A 224 -7.29 -0.09 -5.29
N ILE A 225 -6.15 0.58 -5.30
CA ILE A 225 -5.74 1.50 -4.23
C ILE A 225 -5.38 2.85 -4.84
N ASP A 226 -6.17 3.87 -4.53
CA ASP A 226 -5.85 5.22 -4.93
C ASP A 226 -4.89 5.86 -3.92
N GLU A 227 -3.81 6.52 -4.35
CA GLU A 227 -2.78 7.12 -3.49
C GLU A 227 -2.26 6.14 -2.42
N ILE A 228 -1.64 5.03 -2.82
CA ILE A 228 -1.14 4.01 -1.88
C ILE A 228 -0.22 4.59 -0.78
N ASP A 229 0.48 5.68 -1.10
CA ASP A 229 1.42 6.39 -0.23
C ASP A 229 0.78 7.36 0.78
N LEU A 230 -0.56 7.54 0.73
CA LEU A 230 -1.29 8.51 1.54
C LEU A 230 -1.01 8.35 3.04
N HIS A 231 -0.52 9.44 3.66
CA HIS A 231 -0.16 9.54 5.09
C HIS A 231 0.87 8.51 5.59
N LEU A 232 1.53 7.78 4.69
CA LEU A 232 2.60 6.85 5.06
C LEU A 232 3.91 7.59 5.28
N HIS A 233 4.65 7.16 6.30
CA HIS A 233 6.02 7.61 6.49
C HIS A 233 6.90 7.17 5.30
N PRO A 234 7.87 7.97 4.82
CA PRO A 234 8.69 7.63 3.66
C PRO A 234 9.36 6.25 3.73
N SER A 235 9.87 5.87 4.91
CA SER A 235 10.46 4.53 5.09
C SER A 235 9.48 3.39 4.87
N TRP A 236 8.17 3.62 5.11
CA TRP A 236 7.15 2.62 4.82
C TRP A 236 6.71 2.64 3.36
N GLN A 237 6.72 3.81 2.71
CA GLN A 237 6.46 3.91 1.27
C GLN A 237 7.44 3.03 0.45
N GLN A 238 8.67 2.85 0.93
CA GLN A 238 9.67 1.98 0.31
C GLN A 238 9.43 0.46 0.48
N ARG A 239 8.46 0.04 1.29
CA ARG A 239 8.18 -1.39 1.51
C ARG A 239 6.70 -1.77 1.39
N VAL A 240 5.79 -0.79 1.32
CA VAL A 240 4.33 -1.03 1.38
C VAL A 240 3.85 -2.01 0.30
N ILE A 241 4.42 -1.96 -0.91
CA ILE A 241 4.06 -2.86 -2.00
C ILE A 241 4.56 -4.28 -1.72
N ALA A 242 5.80 -4.44 -1.26
CA ALA A 242 6.35 -5.73 -0.86
C ALA A 242 5.56 -6.33 0.32
N ASP A 243 5.22 -5.51 1.33
CA ASP A 243 4.38 -5.92 2.47
C ASP A 243 2.99 -6.39 2.01
N LEU A 244 2.37 -5.70 1.05
CA LEU A 244 1.07 -6.09 0.48
C LEU A 244 1.15 -7.40 -0.31
N ILE A 245 2.15 -7.54 -1.19
CA ILE A 245 2.37 -8.76 -1.99
C ILE A 245 2.62 -9.95 -1.06
N ARG A 246 3.46 -9.78 -0.03
CA ARG A 246 3.72 -10.80 0.98
C ARG A 246 2.45 -11.18 1.76
N THR A 247 1.57 -10.21 2.04
CA THR A 247 0.33 -10.45 2.79
C THR A 247 -0.75 -11.13 1.93
N PHE A 248 -0.84 -10.78 0.64
CA PHE A 248 -1.85 -11.29 -0.28
C PHE A 248 -1.20 -11.71 -1.62
N PRO A 249 -0.48 -12.85 -1.66
CA PRO A 249 0.37 -13.22 -2.80
C PRO A 249 -0.40 -13.48 -4.10
N ASN A 250 -1.66 -13.93 -3.99
CA ASN A 250 -2.53 -14.16 -5.15
C ASN A 250 -3.40 -12.95 -5.51
N THR A 251 -3.09 -11.77 -4.98
CA THR A 251 -3.84 -10.56 -5.26
C THR A 251 -3.18 -9.72 -6.34
N GLN A 252 -3.95 -9.36 -7.37
CA GLN A 252 -3.53 -8.36 -8.34
C GLN A 252 -3.74 -6.96 -7.73
N PHE A 253 -2.66 -6.21 -7.59
CA PHE A 253 -2.69 -4.84 -7.13
C PHE A 253 -2.72 -3.86 -8.30
N ILE A 254 -3.65 -2.90 -8.25
CA ILE A 254 -3.72 -1.76 -9.16
C ILE A 254 -3.69 -0.51 -8.28
N ALA A 255 -2.54 0.14 -8.18
CA ALA A 255 -2.35 1.28 -7.31
C ALA A 255 -2.02 2.57 -8.10
N THR A 256 -2.42 3.71 -7.57
CA THR A 256 -1.93 5.03 -8.00
C THR A 256 -1.00 5.58 -6.92
N THR A 257 0.00 6.37 -7.33
CA THR A 257 0.94 7.00 -6.40
C THR A 257 1.54 8.26 -6.98
N HIS A 258 1.83 9.23 -6.11
CA HIS A 258 2.69 10.37 -6.41
C HIS A 258 4.04 10.29 -5.68
N SER A 259 4.28 9.22 -4.91
CA SER A 259 5.51 9.08 -4.15
C SER A 259 6.62 8.47 -5.00
N PRO A 260 7.76 9.18 -5.18
CA PRO A 260 8.93 8.58 -5.80
C PRO A 260 9.45 7.38 -5.00
N GLN A 261 9.26 7.35 -3.67
CA GLN A 261 9.72 6.25 -2.82
C GLN A 261 8.99 4.94 -3.09
N VAL A 262 7.72 5.00 -3.53
CA VAL A 262 7.00 3.80 -3.97
C VAL A 262 7.51 3.37 -5.34
N LEU A 263 7.70 4.32 -6.27
CA LEU A 263 8.15 4.04 -7.64
C LEU A 263 9.52 3.35 -7.71
N THR A 264 10.40 3.60 -6.73
CA THR A 264 11.72 2.96 -6.64
C THR A 264 11.66 1.50 -6.21
N THR A 265 10.50 0.98 -5.83
CA THR A 265 10.35 -0.40 -5.31
C THR A 265 9.79 -1.37 -6.34
N ILE A 266 9.46 -0.88 -7.54
CA ILE A 266 8.71 -1.62 -8.53
C ILE A 266 9.46 -1.62 -9.88
N PRO A 267 9.51 -2.77 -10.58
CA PRO A 267 9.97 -2.86 -11.96
C PRO A 267 9.24 -1.89 -12.90
N ASP A 268 9.95 -1.37 -13.91
CA ASP A 268 9.39 -0.39 -14.85
C ASP A 268 8.20 -0.93 -15.66
N GLU A 269 8.16 -2.25 -15.87
CA GLU A 269 7.10 -2.95 -16.59
C GLU A 269 5.74 -2.90 -15.89
N CYS A 270 5.74 -2.70 -14.57
CA CYS A 270 4.54 -2.55 -13.76
C CYS A 270 4.06 -1.09 -13.65
N ILE A 271 4.85 -0.12 -14.13
CA ILE A 271 4.54 1.30 -14.01
C ILE A 271 3.88 1.82 -15.30
N ARG A 272 2.79 2.56 -15.15
CA ARG A 272 2.11 3.26 -16.25
C ARG A 272 1.96 4.73 -15.87
N ILE A 273 2.43 5.62 -16.75
CA ILE A 273 2.35 7.06 -16.55
C ILE A 273 1.09 7.56 -17.24
N LEU A 274 0.21 8.20 -16.48
CA LEU A 274 -0.99 8.83 -17.00
C LEU A 274 -0.73 10.33 -17.17
N LYS A 275 -0.76 10.81 -18.42
CA LYS A 275 -0.54 12.23 -18.74
C LYS A 275 -1.42 12.64 -19.90
N ASP A 276 -2.18 13.74 -19.73
CA ASP A 276 -3.06 14.31 -20.76
C ASP A 276 -4.04 13.29 -21.38
N GLY A 277 -4.58 12.39 -20.56
CA GLY A 277 -5.49 11.31 -20.99
C GLY A 277 -4.83 10.19 -21.80
N LYS A 278 -3.49 10.17 -21.88
CA LYS A 278 -2.70 9.13 -22.55
C LYS A 278 -1.90 8.32 -21.54
N ILE A 279 -1.59 7.08 -21.93
CA ILE A 279 -0.81 6.13 -21.15
C ILE A 279 0.58 6.02 -21.77
N PHE A 280 1.62 6.19 -20.95
CA PHE A 280 3.01 6.02 -21.35
C PHE A 280 3.68 4.95 -20.48
N ALA A 281 4.67 4.25 -21.06
CA ALA A 281 5.51 3.32 -20.32
C ALA A 281 6.55 4.08 -19.49
N ALA A 282 6.95 3.51 -18.35
CA ALA A 282 8.03 4.07 -17.55
C ALA A 282 9.40 3.85 -18.21
N PRO A 283 10.38 4.73 -17.95
CA PRO A 283 11.76 4.53 -18.37
C PRO A 283 12.37 3.31 -17.67
N LYS A 284 13.33 2.64 -18.33
CA LYS A 284 14.03 1.49 -17.75
C LYS A 284 14.80 1.82 -16.46
N GLY A 285 14.82 0.86 -15.54
CA GLY A 285 15.57 0.93 -14.28
C GLY A 285 14.94 1.90 -13.28
N THR A 286 13.68 1.65 -12.92
CA THR A 286 12.96 2.34 -11.84
C THR A 286 13.23 1.67 -10.50
N GLU A 287 13.23 0.35 -10.46
CA GLU A 287 13.52 -0.45 -9.27
C GLU A 287 14.95 -0.19 -8.76
N GLY A 288 15.07 0.08 -7.46
CA GLY A 288 16.32 0.44 -6.79
C GLY A 288 16.91 1.80 -7.18
N ALA A 289 16.23 2.58 -8.03
CA ALA A 289 16.73 3.89 -8.46
C ALA A 289 16.66 4.94 -7.34
N GLU A 290 17.39 6.04 -7.49
CA GLU A 290 17.23 7.19 -6.60
C GLU A 290 15.87 7.87 -6.79
N ALA A 291 15.28 8.32 -5.68
CA ALA A 291 14.01 9.04 -5.69
C ALA A 291 14.06 10.34 -6.54
N SER A 292 15.22 11.01 -6.57
CA SER A 292 15.52 12.18 -7.39
C SER A 292 15.29 11.90 -8.89
N ARG A 293 15.72 10.73 -9.36
CA ARG A 293 15.54 10.27 -10.74
C ARG A 293 14.07 9.99 -11.05
N MET A 294 13.31 9.44 -10.10
CA MET A 294 11.87 9.18 -10.28
C MET A 294 11.07 10.47 -10.38
N LEU A 295 11.39 11.47 -9.52
CA LEU A 295 10.80 12.81 -9.62
C LEU A 295 10.99 13.38 -11.03
N LYS A 296 12.22 13.36 -11.54
CA LYS A 296 12.55 13.95 -12.84
C LYS A 296 12.00 13.16 -14.03
N ARG A 297 12.17 11.83 -14.06
CA ARG A 297 11.88 11.02 -15.26
C ARG A 297 10.47 10.46 -15.32
N VAL A 298 9.83 10.21 -14.18
CA VAL A 298 8.48 9.63 -14.12
C VAL A 298 7.46 10.71 -13.82
N LEU A 299 7.70 11.50 -12.76
CA LEU A 299 6.76 12.52 -12.32
C LEU A 299 6.92 13.85 -13.06
N SER A 300 7.97 14.03 -13.86
CA SER A 300 8.26 15.26 -14.61
C SER A 300 8.39 16.49 -13.71
N VAL A 301 8.97 16.32 -12.52
CA VAL A 301 9.19 17.38 -11.52
C VAL A 301 10.68 17.53 -11.26
N ASP A 302 11.17 18.77 -11.13
CA ASP A 302 12.54 19.03 -10.74
C ASP A 302 12.82 18.59 -9.30
N THR A 303 14.05 18.17 -9.04
CA THR A 303 14.49 17.72 -7.71
C THR A 303 14.60 18.87 -6.71
N ARG A 304 14.64 20.11 -7.20
CA ARG A 304 14.66 21.34 -6.42
C ARG A 304 13.49 22.23 -6.81
N PRO A 305 12.86 22.93 -5.85
CA PRO A 305 11.76 23.85 -6.13
C PRO A 305 12.26 25.08 -6.88
N GLN A 306 12.01 25.14 -8.19
CA GLN A 306 12.58 26.18 -9.07
C GLN A 306 12.15 27.61 -8.71
N ASP A 307 10.98 27.78 -8.09
CA ASP A 307 10.50 29.09 -7.67
C ASP A 307 11.10 29.61 -6.37
N ASN A 308 11.80 28.75 -5.61
CA ASN A 308 12.44 29.14 -4.36
C ASN A 308 13.63 30.08 -4.63
N ILE A 309 13.69 31.19 -3.88
CA ILE A 309 14.74 32.22 -4.03
C ILE A 309 16.14 31.62 -3.88
N VAL A 310 16.34 30.76 -2.88
CA VAL A 310 17.66 30.14 -2.62
C VAL A 310 18.04 29.18 -3.75
N THR A 311 17.08 28.48 -4.35
CA THR A 311 17.34 27.64 -5.53
C THR A 311 17.75 28.49 -6.72
N LYS A 312 17.13 29.65 -6.93
CA LYS A 312 17.51 30.60 -7.99
C LYS A 312 18.91 31.17 -7.77
N GLU A 313 19.23 31.58 -6.55
CA GLU A 313 20.57 32.07 -6.16
C GLU A 313 21.66 31.00 -6.36
N LEU A 314 21.37 29.76 -5.98
CA LEU A 314 22.27 28.63 -6.17
C LEU A 314 22.50 28.32 -7.65
N ASN A 315 21.43 28.28 -8.45
CA ASN A 315 21.55 28.08 -9.90
C ASN A 315 22.34 29.23 -10.56
N GLU A 316 22.08 30.48 -10.18
CA GLU A 316 22.84 31.66 -10.67
C GLU A 316 24.33 31.53 -10.33
N TYR A 317 24.66 31.09 -9.11
CA TYR A 317 26.05 30.85 -8.71
C TYR A 317 26.70 29.75 -9.56
N LEU A 318 26.04 28.60 -9.71
CA LEU A 318 26.55 27.48 -10.50
C LEU A 318 26.75 27.89 -11.97
N ASP A 319 25.82 28.65 -12.56
CA ASP A 319 25.94 29.17 -13.92
C ASP A 319 27.17 30.09 -14.07
N LEU A 320 27.47 30.92 -13.07
CA LEU A 320 28.68 31.75 -13.05
C LEU A 320 29.96 30.90 -12.92
N VAL A 321 29.94 29.87 -12.07
CA VAL A 321 31.08 28.96 -11.90
C VAL A 321 31.40 28.20 -13.19
N TYR A 322 30.39 27.57 -13.80
CA TYR A 322 30.57 26.80 -15.05
C TYR A 322 30.83 27.67 -16.29
N ALA A 323 30.63 28.99 -16.18
CA ALA A 323 31.02 29.97 -17.19
C ALA A 323 32.42 30.57 -16.96
N ASP A 324 33.22 29.97 -16.06
CA ASP A 324 34.54 30.43 -15.63
C ASP A 324 34.55 31.87 -15.05
N LYS A 325 33.47 32.27 -14.36
CA LYS A 325 33.24 33.61 -13.77
C LYS A 325 33.10 33.57 -12.24
N TRP A 326 33.72 32.58 -11.59
CA TRP A 326 33.63 32.36 -10.14
C TRP A 326 34.23 33.49 -9.29
N ASP A 327 35.09 34.32 -9.86
CA ASP A 327 35.78 35.44 -9.23
C ASP A 327 35.02 36.78 -9.33
N GLN A 328 33.90 36.82 -10.06
CA GLN A 328 33.10 38.03 -10.19
C GLN A 328 32.49 38.43 -8.83
N PRO A 329 32.29 39.75 -8.57
CA PRO A 329 31.72 40.23 -7.31
C PRO A 329 30.37 39.57 -6.97
N ARG A 330 29.55 39.30 -7.99
CA ARG A 330 28.27 38.61 -7.84
C ARG A 330 28.43 37.15 -7.43
N ALA A 331 29.39 36.43 -8.01
CA ALA A 331 29.65 35.03 -7.65
C ALA A 331 30.15 34.91 -6.21
N ILE A 332 31.04 35.83 -5.79
CA ILE A 332 31.55 35.89 -4.41
C ILE A 332 30.41 36.22 -3.43
N GLU A 333 29.58 37.23 -3.75
CA GLU A 333 28.41 37.60 -2.93
C GLU A 333 27.44 36.42 -2.77
N LEU A 334 27.13 35.72 -3.88
CA LEU A 334 26.26 34.55 -3.84
C LEU A 334 26.89 33.42 -3.03
N ARG A 335 28.19 33.16 -3.21
CA ARG A 335 28.91 32.14 -2.45
C ARG A 335 28.85 32.39 -0.96
N GLU A 336 29.15 33.59 -0.49
CA GLU A 336 29.09 33.96 0.93
C GLU A 336 27.68 33.75 1.51
N LYS A 337 26.64 34.15 0.76
CA LYS A 337 25.23 33.95 1.18
C LYS A 337 24.87 32.48 1.28
N LEU A 338 25.28 31.67 0.30
CA LEU A 338 24.98 30.24 0.22
C LEU A 338 25.75 29.47 1.30
N ASP A 339 27.02 29.78 1.54
CA ASP A 339 27.83 29.18 2.61
C ASP A 339 27.25 29.50 4.00
N THR A 340 26.87 30.76 4.23
CA THR A 340 26.23 31.16 5.49
C THR A 340 24.94 30.36 5.74
N ARG A 341 24.20 30.04 4.67
CA ARG A 341 22.92 29.31 4.73
C ARG A 341 23.11 27.82 4.94
N TYR A 342 23.92 27.19 4.09
CA TYR A 342 24.06 25.74 4.04
C TYR A 342 25.12 25.21 5.02
N GLN A 343 26.00 26.07 5.53
CA GLN A 343 26.99 25.72 6.55
C GLN A 343 27.85 24.50 6.19
N GLY A 344 28.16 24.35 4.90
CA GLY A 344 28.98 23.24 4.37
C GLY A 344 28.20 21.97 4.00
N GLU A 345 26.88 21.93 4.18
CA GLU A 345 26.03 20.75 3.94
C GLU A 345 25.42 20.70 2.52
N GLU A 346 25.81 21.58 1.60
CA GLU A 346 25.29 21.61 0.22
C GLU A 346 26.27 20.97 -0.76
N PRO A 347 25.99 19.75 -1.27
CA PRO A 347 26.90 19.03 -2.15
C PRO A 347 27.22 19.78 -3.45
N ALA A 348 26.28 20.54 -4.01
CA ALA A 348 26.51 21.28 -5.25
C ALA A 348 27.59 22.37 -5.09
N LEU A 349 27.77 22.93 -3.89
CA LEU A 349 28.84 23.89 -3.61
C LEU A 349 30.20 23.20 -3.51
N THR A 350 30.25 22.01 -2.92
CA THR A 350 31.46 21.18 -2.87
C THR A 350 31.88 20.73 -4.27
N GLU A 351 30.92 20.31 -5.10
CA GLU A 351 31.18 19.98 -6.51
C GLU A 351 31.70 21.20 -7.30
N ALA A 352 31.12 22.39 -7.05
CA ALA A 352 31.58 23.63 -7.65
C ALA A 352 33.03 23.97 -7.24
N ASP A 353 33.40 23.76 -5.97
CA ASP A 353 34.78 23.97 -5.50
C ASP A 353 35.76 23.07 -6.23
N LEU A 354 35.45 21.77 -6.30
CA LEU A 354 36.26 20.79 -7.04
C LEU A 354 36.39 21.16 -8.53
N TYR A 355 35.31 21.65 -9.14
CA TYR A 355 35.36 22.13 -10.52
C TYR A 355 36.30 23.34 -10.67
N ILE A 356 36.20 24.34 -9.78
CA ILE A 356 37.05 25.53 -9.80
C ILE A 356 38.53 25.17 -9.61
N GLU A 357 38.84 24.27 -8.68
CA GLU A 357 40.20 23.79 -8.45
C GLU A 357 40.79 23.14 -9.69
N ASN A 358 40.06 22.20 -10.31
CA ASN A 358 40.49 21.55 -11.54
C ASN A 358 40.68 22.56 -12.68
N ARG A 359 39.75 23.50 -12.84
CA ARG A 359 39.81 24.49 -13.92
C ARG A 359 40.97 25.46 -13.76
N LYS A 360 41.31 25.87 -12.53
CA LYS A 360 42.50 26.68 -12.26
C LYS A 360 43.78 25.96 -12.66
N TRP A 361 43.88 24.67 -12.33
CA TRP A 361 45.03 23.85 -12.72
C TRP A 361 45.17 23.71 -14.25
N GLU A 362 44.06 23.51 -14.96
CA GLU A 362 44.07 23.49 -16.43
C GLU A 362 44.57 24.80 -17.04
N LEU A 363 44.10 25.95 -16.53
CA LEU A 363 44.51 27.27 -17.00
C LEU A 363 46.00 27.56 -16.72
N GLU A 364 46.54 27.07 -15.60
CA GLU A 364 47.98 27.15 -15.29
C GLU A 364 48.82 26.37 -16.32
N ILE A 365 48.39 25.16 -16.70
CA ILE A 365 49.10 24.36 -17.73
C ILE A 365 49.02 25.01 -19.11
N GLU A 366 47.87 25.59 -19.48
CA GLU A 366 47.67 26.27 -20.76
C GLU A 366 48.51 27.56 -20.88
N THR A 367 48.88 28.19 -19.76
CA THR A 367 49.70 29.41 -19.75
C THR A 367 51.21 29.14 -19.69
N GLU A 368 51.62 27.91 -19.35
CA GLU A 368 53.02 27.46 -19.36
C GLU A 368 53.48 26.88 -20.72
N GLN A 369 52.57 26.71 -21.69
CA GLN A 369 52.86 26.34 -23.09
C GLN A 369 52.90 27.58 -23.99
#